data_AF-A0A524KGH1-F1
#
_entry.id   AF-A0A524KGH1-F1
#
_cell.length_a   1.000
_cell.length_b   1.000
_cell.length_c   1.000
_cell.angle_alpha   90.00
_cell.angle_beta   90.00
_cell.angle_gamma   90.00
#
_symmetry.space_group_name_H-M   'P 1'
#
loop_
_entity.id
_entity.type
_entity.pdbx_description
1 polymer ?
#
loop_
_entity_poly.entity_id
_entity_poly.type
_entity_poly.pdbx_seq_one_letter_code
_entity_poly.pdbx_strand_id
1 'polypeptide(L)'
;MLGPATPPLELIASTPKGELKNPYNADIDAIAEEGHHRYMAAGCNGCHGGGGGGGMCPPLTNDTWVYGPASDDTLFRLIALGSDALKADGYTRIKHEVVVGPMPPFGGIIKTSDDLWRIIAFMRSKNPSSMKQVDMPYVAPAQ
;
A
#
# COMPACT_ATOMS: atom_id res chain seq x y z
N MET A 1 10.55 -16.46 1.50
CA MET A 1 11.57 -15.41 1.31
C MET A 1 11.35 -14.33 2.36
N LEU A 2 12.40 -13.67 2.87
CA LEU A 2 12.25 -12.50 3.76
C LEU A 2 12.47 -11.23 2.91
N GLY A 3 11.60 -10.24 3.06
CA GLY A 3 11.71 -8.93 2.45
C GLY A 3 12.71 -8.03 3.18
N PRO A 4 12.91 -6.79 2.69
CA PRO A 4 13.94 -5.90 3.19
C PRO A 4 13.66 -5.40 4.62
N ALA A 5 14.65 -5.53 5.51
CA ALA A 5 14.58 -5.00 6.87
C ALA A 5 14.71 -3.47 6.95
N THR A 6 15.12 -2.83 5.85
CA THR A 6 15.26 -1.36 5.74
C THR A 6 13.95 -0.66 6.08
N PRO A 7 13.98 0.46 6.83
CA PRO A 7 12.78 1.25 7.11
C PRO A 7 12.05 1.69 5.82
N PRO A 8 10.70 1.75 5.80
CA PRO A 8 9.95 2.09 4.59
C PRO A 8 10.35 3.43 3.94
N LEU A 9 10.56 4.48 4.76
CA LEU A 9 10.95 5.80 4.25
C LEU A 9 12.34 5.80 3.60
N GLU A 10 13.25 4.97 4.08
CA GLU A 10 14.60 4.84 3.51
C GLU A 10 14.55 4.01 2.21
N LEU A 11 13.73 2.96 2.18
CA LEU A 11 13.55 2.15 0.98
C LEU A 11 12.98 2.99 -0.18
N ILE A 12 11.93 3.80 0.06
CA ILE A 12 11.34 4.63 -1.00
C ILE A 12 12.27 5.76 -1.46
N ALA A 13 13.17 6.24 -0.59
CA ALA A 13 14.14 7.29 -0.93
C ALA A 13 15.31 6.76 -1.76
N SER A 14 15.69 5.48 -1.55
CA SER A 14 16.77 4.82 -2.28
C SER A 14 16.31 4.09 -3.55
N THR A 15 15.00 3.94 -3.76
CA THR A 15 14.45 3.21 -4.91
C THR A 15 13.69 4.16 -5.83
N PRO A 16 13.98 4.17 -7.15
CA PRO A 16 13.20 4.93 -8.12
C PRO A 16 11.71 4.56 -8.12
N LYS A 17 10.84 5.52 -8.49
CA LYS A 17 9.39 5.28 -8.61
C LYS A 17 9.12 4.22 -9.66
N GLY A 18 8.25 3.26 -9.34
CA GLY A 18 7.92 2.11 -10.18
C GLY A 18 8.85 0.90 -10.03
N GLU A 19 9.94 1.00 -9.27
CA GLU A 19 10.93 -0.08 -9.13
C GLU A 19 10.79 -0.91 -7.84
N LEU A 20 9.93 -0.49 -6.90
CA LEU A 20 9.62 -1.33 -5.74
C LEU A 20 8.84 -2.57 -6.17
N LYS A 21 9.31 -3.74 -5.72
CA LYS A 21 8.68 -5.04 -5.98
C LYS A 21 8.31 -5.72 -4.67
N ASN A 22 7.06 -6.15 -4.60
CA ASN A 22 6.58 -6.95 -3.49
C ASN A 22 7.16 -8.37 -3.59
N PRO A 23 8.01 -8.80 -2.64
CA PRO A 23 8.64 -10.12 -2.68
C PRO A 23 7.64 -11.27 -2.45
N TYR A 24 6.40 -10.96 -2.08
CA TYR A 24 5.37 -11.94 -1.73
C TYR A 24 4.31 -12.17 -2.81
N ASN A 25 4.43 -11.53 -3.98
CA ASN A 25 3.40 -11.65 -5.04
C ASN A 25 3.15 -13.08 -5.52
N ALA A 26 4.16 -13.96 -5.46
CA ALA A 26 4.00 -15.38 -5.82
C ALA A 26 3.35 -16.23 -4.71
N ASP A 27 3.38 -15.75 -3.45
CA ASP A 27 3.05 -16.52 -2.25
C ASP A 27 2.06 -15.76 -1.34
N ILE A 28 1.19 -14.92 -1.92
CA ILE A 28 0.28 -14.02 -1.18
C ILE A 28 -0.54 -14.77 -0.12
N ASP A 29 -1.10 -15.93 -0.48
CA ASP A 29 -1.94 -16.72 0.43
C ASP A 29 -1.14 -17.25 1.64
N ALA A 30 0.11 -17.64 1.43
CA ALA A 30 0.99 -18.11 2.50
C ALA A 30 1.40 -16.99 3.48
N ILE A 31 1.30 -15.73 3.05
CA ILE A 31 1.71 -14.55 3.81
C ILE A 31 0.50 -13.81 4.43
N ALA A 32 -0.71 -14.10 3.95
CA ALA A 32 -1.91 -13.36 4.27
C ALA A 32 -2.19 -13.23 5.78
N GLU A 33 -2.05 -14.32 6.54
CA GLU A 33 -2.30 -14.33 8.00
C GLU A 33 -1.28 -13.46 8.75
N GLU A 34 0.00 -13.62 8.44
CA GLU A 34 1.11 -12.87 9.04
C GLU A 34 1.04 -11.37 8.67
N GLY A 35 0.56 -11.07 7.47
CA GLY A 35 0.19 -9.73 7.02
C GLY A 35 -1.00 -9.14 7.76
N HIS A 36 -2.02 -9.95 8.03
CA HIS A 36 -3.21 -9.54 8.78
C HIS A 36 -2.84 -9.15 10.21
N HIS A 37 -2.01 -9.93 10.89
CA HIS A 37 -1.52 -9.60 12.23
C HIS A 37 -0.82 -8.24 12.28
N ARG A 38 0.02 -7.94 11.28
CA ARG A 38 0.69 -6.62 11.17
C ARG A 38 -0.28 -5.50 10.86
N TYR A 39 -1.26 -5.75 9.99
CA TYR A 39 -2.32 -4.79 9.67
C TYR A 39 -3.12 -4.41 10.93
N MET A 40 -3.42 -5.40 11.78
CA MET A 40 -4.08 -5.18 13.07
C MET A 40 -3.18 -4.41 14.04
N ALA A 41 -1.92 -4.83 14.18
CA ALA A 41 -0.96 -4.21 15.11
C ALA A 41 -0.59 -2.77 14.74
N ALA A 42 -0.54 -2.44 13.46
CA ALA A 42 -0.28 -1.09 12.96
C ALA A 42 -1.48 -0.15 13.11
N GLY A 43 -2.65 -0.65 13.55
CA GLY A 43 -3.85 0.16 13.77
C GLY A 43 -4.65 0.47 12.49
N CYS A 44 -4.29 -0.11 11.34
CA CYS A 44 -5.00 0.11 10.07
C CYS A 44 -6.50 -0.22 10.17
N ASN A 45 -6.82 -1.25 10.97
CA ASN A 45 -8.17 -1.70 11.25
C ASN A 45 -9.08 -0.63 11.89
N GLY A 46 -8.52 0.34 12.63
CA GLY A 46 -9.30 1.40 13.27
C GLY A 46 -10.00 2.31 12.25
N CYS A 47 -9.42 2.43 11.05
CA CYS A 47 -9.95 3.26 9.97
C CYS A 47 -10.58 2.42 8.85
N HIS A 48 -9.90 1.33 8.45
CA HIS A 48 -10.27 0.51 7.28
C HIS A 48 -10.98 -0.80 7.65
N GLY A 49 -11.31 -1.02 8.92
CA GLY A 49 -11.98 -2.22 9.42
C GLY A 49 -11.06 -3.43 9.52
N GLY A 50 -11.40 -4.42 10.37
CA GLY A 50 -10.54 -5.57 10.65
C GLY A 50 -10.16 -6.41 9.43
N GLY A 51 -11.04 -6.50 8.42
CA GLY A 51 -10.79 -7.22 7.17
C GLY A 51 -10.38 -6.33 5.99
N GLY A 52 -10.15 -5.02 6.19
CA GLY A 52 -9.94 -4.06 5.11
C GLY A 52 -11.21 -3.69 4.33
N GLY A 53 -12.39 -4.08 4.84
CA GLY A 53 -13.69 -3.81 4.19
C GLY A 53 -14.16 -2.36 4.24
N GLY A 54 -13.39 -1.47 4.86
CA GLY A 54 -13.75 -0.07 5.06
C GLY A 54 -14.50 0.17 6.37
N GLY A 55 -14.86 1.43 6.60
CA GLY A 55 -15.51 1.91 7.81
C GLY A 55 -15.49 3.43 7.84
N MET A 56 -14.67 4.00 8.73
CA MET A 56 -14.38 5.45 8.71
C MET A 56 -13.57 5.85 7.49
N CYS A 57 -12.81 4.93 6.89
CA CYS A 57 -12.08 5.14 5.65
C CYS A 57 -12.52 4.13 4.57
N PRO A 58 -12.18 4.37 3.29
CA PRO A 58 -12.62 3.52 2.20
C PRO A 58 -12.21 2.05 2.34
N PRO A 59 -12.93 1.11 1.70
CA PRO A 59 -12.47 -0.26 1.58
C PRO A 59 -11.11 -0.35 0.88
N LEU A 60 -10.24 -1.21 1.41
CA LEU A 60 -8.95 -1.58 0.83
C LEU A 60 -9.04 -2.83 -0.08
N THR A 61 -10.24 -3.40 -0.15
CA THR A 61 -10.52 -4.72 -0.72
C THR A 61 -11.35 -4.66 -1.99
N ASN A 62 -11.56 -3.46 -2.54
CA ASN A 62 -12.27 -3.28 -3.81
C ASN A 62 -11.29 -2.96 -4.95
N ASP A 63 -11.84 -2.72 -6.14
CA ASP A 63 -11.07 -2.46 -7.35
C ASP A 63 -10.78 -0.96 -7.58
N THR A 64 -11.23 -0.08 -6.67
CA THR A 64 -11.05 1.35 -6.84
C THR A 64 -9.65 1.76 -6.42
N TRP A 65 -8.86 2.19 -7.40
CA TRP A 65 -7.57 2.78 -7.12
C TRP A 65 -7.65 4.30 -7.06
N VAL A 66 -7.35 4.87 -5.88
CA VAL A 66 -7.50 6.30 -5.62
C VAL A 66 -6.31 7.11 -6.12
N TYR A 67 -5.08 6.59 -6.03
CA TYR A 67 -3.85 7.31 -6.40
C TYR A 67 -3.10 6.59 -7.52
N GLY A 68 -2.95 7.23 -8.67
CA GLY A 68 -2.35 6.61 -9.85
C GLY A 68 -0.81 6.67 -9.86
N PRO A 69 -0.14 5.66 -10.45
CA PRO A 69 -0.72 4.47 -11.09
C PRO A 69 -1.11 3.37 -10.09
N ALA A 70 -1.96 2.44 -10.54
CA ALA A 70 -2.34 1.29 -9.73
C ALA A 70 -1.21 0.26 -9.71
N SER A 71 -0.36 0.28 -8.68
CA SER A 71 0.77 -0.65 -8.51
C SER A 71 1.11 -0.87 -7.04
N ASP A 72 1.88 -1.93 -6.77
CA ASP A 72 2.40 -2.20 -5.42
C ASP A 72 3.42 -1.14 -4.97
N ASP A 73 4.22 -0.59 -5.90
CA ASP A 73 5.11 0.55 -5.62
C ASP A 73 4.32 1.77 -5.14
N THR A 74 3.24 2.12 -5.84
CA THR A 74 2.40 3.26 -5.47
C THR A 74 1.67 3.00 -4.15
N LEU A 75 1.20 1.78 -3.90
CA LEU A 75 0.58 1.41 -2.63
C LEU A 75 1.57 1.53 -1.47
N PHE A 76 2.78 1.00 -1.63
CA PHE A 76 3.83 1.06 -0.63
C PHE A 76 4.18 2.51 -0.30
N ARG A 77 4.39 3.35 -1.32
CA ARG A 77 4.67 4.78 -1.16
C ARG A 77 3.51 5.51 -0.51
N LEU A 78 2.27 5.21 -0.86
CA LEU A 78 1.08 5.80 -0.23
C LEU A 78 1.04 5.50 1.26
N ILE A 79 1.28 4.25 1.66
CA ILE A 79 1.26 3.88 3.08
C ILE A 79 2.43 4.53 3.82
N ALA A 80 3.62 4.54 3.22
CA ALA A 80 4.81 5.12 3.84
C ALA A 80 4.69 6.64 4.03
N LEU A 81 4.27 7.37 3.00
CA LEU A 81 4.22 8.84 2.96
C LEU A 81 2.90 9.44 3.44
N GLY A 82 1.81 8.66 3.41
CA GLY A 82 0.47 9.21 3.52
C GLY A 82 0.05 10.01 2.26
N SER A 83 -1.21 10.41 2.21
CA SER A 83 -1.81 11.01 1.01
C SER A 83 -1.21 12.35 0.62
N ASP A 84 -0.90 13.21 1.59
CA ASP A 84 -0.49 14.60 1.31
C ASP A 84 0.96 14.67 0.82
N ALA A 85 1.88 13.95 1.46
CA ALA A 85 3.26 13.88 1.00
C ALA A 85 3.39 13.09 -0.31
N LEU A 86 2.58 12.04 -0.53
CA LEU A 86 2.53 11.35 -1.82
C LEU A 86 2.10 12.31 -2.95
N LYS A 87 1.10 13.17 -2.72
CA LYS A 87 0.69 14.18 -3.69
C LYS A 87 1.79 15.22 -3.94
N ALA A 88 2.45 15.69 -2.90
CA ALA A 88 3.59 16.60 -3.03
C ALA A 88 4.74 15.96 -3.82
N ASP A 89 4.87 14.64 -3.76
CA ASP A 89 5.80 13.83 -4.55
C ASP A 89 5.28 13.53 -5.98
N GLY A 90 4.28 14.27 -6.47
CA GLY A 90 3.85 14.24 -7.87
C GLY A 90 2.85 13.13 -8.24
N TYR A 91 2.33 12.38 -7.26
CA TYR A 91 1.23 11.44 -7.51
C TYR A 91 -0.11 12.19 -7.55
N THR A 92 -1.03 11.70 -8.37
CA THR A 92 -2.35 12.32 -8.52
C THR A 92 -3.45 11.39 -8.05
N ARG A 93 -4.48 11.99 -7.43
CA ARG A 93 -5.71 11.29 -7.13
C ARG A 93 -6.53 11.12 -8.40
N ILE A 94 -6.68 9.88 -8.86
CA ILE A 94 -7.32 9.54 -10.15
C ILE A 94 -8.78 9.09 -10.00
N LYS A 95 -9.18 8.64 -8.81
CA LYS A 95 -10.57 8.26 -8.49
C LYS A 95 -10.94 8.70 -7.07
N HIS A 96 -12.23 8.62 -6.77
CA HIS A 96 -12.76 8.92 -5.46
C HIS A 96 -13.60 7.75 -4.96
N GLU A 97 -13.53 7.55 -3.65
CA GLU A 97 -14.42 6.68 -2.89
C GLU A 97 -15.45 7.55 -2.18
N VAL A 98 -16.50 6.94 -1.63
CA VAL A 98 -17.55 7.67 -0.90
C VAL A 98 -16.95 8.48 0.25
N VAL A 99 -15.97 7.91 0.95
CA VAL A 99 -15.22 8.61 1.99
C VAL A 99 -13.93 9.19 1.44
N VAL A 100 -13.75 10.49 1.62
CA VAL A 100 -12.63 11.26 1.07
C VAL A 100 -11.92 11.97 2.22
N GLY A 101 -10.74 11.48 2.60
CA GLY A 101 -9.88 12.11 3.61
C GLY A 101 -8.41 11.78 3.37
N PRO A 102 -7.47 12.54 3.96
CA PRO A 102 -6.06 12.24 3.88
C PRO A 102 -5.72 11.00 4.72
N MET A 103 -5.00 10.05 4.13
CA MET A 103 -4.38 8.96 4.87
C MET A 103 -3.10 9.46 5.54
N PRO A 104 -2.92 9.29 6.86
CA PRO A 104 -1.68 9.69 7.54
C PRO A 104 -0.49 8.82 7.13
N PRO A 105 0.76 9.30 7.25
CA PRO A 105 1.96 8.51 6.98
C PRO A 105 2.17 7.41 8.01
N PHE A 106 2.49 6.19 7.55
CA PHE A 106 2.85 5.06 8.41
C PHE A 106 4.34 4.70 8.34
N GLY A 107 5.14 5.37 7.49
CA GLY A 107 6.56 5.03 7.29
C GLY A 107 7.44 5.23 8.53
N GLY A 108 7.03 6.03 9.52
CA GLY A 108 7.70 6.15 10.82
C GLY A 108 7.17 5.20 11.91
N ILE A 109 5.99 4.62 11.68
CA ILE A 109 5.32 3.68 12.60
C ILE A 109 5.78 2.25 12.29
N ILE A 110 5.68 1.86 11.02
CA ILE A 110 6.10 0.55 10.53
C ILE A 110 7.63 0.52 10.45
N LYS A 111 8.25 -0.40 11.18
CA LYS A 111 9.71 -0.39 11.40
C LYS A 111 10.50 -0.94 10.23
N THR A 112 9.94 -1.90 9.50
CA THR A 112 10.64 -2.55 8.39
C THR A 112 9.76 -2.55 7.13
N SER A 113 10.40 -2.47 5.97
CA SER A 113 9.71 -2.62 4.68
C SER A 113 9.13 -4.02 4.51
N ASP A 114 9.78 -5.03 5.09
CA ASP A 114 9.31 -6.41 5.24
C ASP A 114 7.91 -6.48 5.87
N ASP A 115 7.69 -5.75 6.97
CA ASP A 115 6.38 -5.67 7.62
C ASP A 115 5.33 -5.00 6.73
N LEU A 116 5.70 -3.91 6.05
CA LEU A 116 4.78 -3.21 5.14
C LEU A 116 4.41 -4.11 3.94
N TRP A 117 5.36 -4.84 3.37
CA TRP A 117 5.06 -5.79 2.28
C TRP A 117 4.12 -6.90 2.71
N ARG A 118 4.20 -7.39 3.95
CA ARG A 118 3.23 -8.36 4.48
C ARG A 118 1.85 -7.77 4.62
N ILE A 119 1.74 -6.52 5.10
CA ILE A 119 0.45 -5.82 5.17
C ILE A 119 -0.16 -5.71 3.76
N ILE A 120 0.64 -5.33 2.77
CA ILE A 120 0.21 -5.26 1.37
C ILE A 120 -0.20 -6.64 0.86
N ALA A 121 0.54 -7.70 1.17
CA ALA A 121 0.18 -9.06 0.79
C ALA A 121 -1.19 -9.48 1.37
N PHE A 122 -1.47 -9.13 2.63
CA PHE A 122 -2.80 -9.30 3.21
C PHE A 122 -3.87 -8.53 2.42
N MET A 123 -3.65 -7.25 2.09
CA MET A 123 -4.61 -6.48 1.29
C MET A 123 -4.89 -7.15 -0.07
N ARG A 124 -3.85 -7.67 -0.71
CA ARG A 124 -3.95 -8.40 -1.99
C ARG A 124 -4.71 -9.72 -1.86
N SER A 125 -4.53 -10.47 -0.78
CA SER A 125 -5.27 -11.74 -0.57
C SER A 125 -6.78 -11.51 -0.40
N LYS A 126 -7.18 -10.35 0.11
CA LYS A 126 -8.60 -9.96 0.23
C LYS A 126 -9.23 -9.55 -1.10
N ASN A 127 -8.44 -9.12 -2.08
CA ASN A 127 -8.91 -8.85 -3.43
C ASN A 127 -7.95 -9.41 -4.51
N PRO A 128 -8.07 -10.70 -4.87
CA PRO A 128 -7.18 -11.34 -5.84
C PRO A 128 -7.20 -10.70 -7.23
N SER A 129 -8.31 -10.04 -7.64
CA SER A 129 -8.35 -9.33 -8.93
C SER A 129 -7.33 -8.19 -9.00
N SER A 130 -7.01 -7.60 -7.84
CA SER A 130 -6.07 -6.49 -7.71
C SER A 130 -4.62 -6.87 -8.04
N MET A 131 -4.31 -8.18 -8.06
CA MET A 131 -3.01 -8.70 -8.48
C MET A 131 -2.70 -8.38 -9.95
N LYS A 132 -3.69 -8.07 -10.79
CA LYS A 132 -3.49 -7.68 -12.19
C LYS A 132 -2.77 -6.34 -12.36
N GLN A 133 -2.70 -5.53 -11.30
CA GLN A 133 -2.19 -4.16 -11.34
C GLN A 133 -0.82 -4.03 -10.65
N VAL A 134 -0.32 -5.06 -9.96
CA VAL A 134 0.85 -4.93 -9.06
C VAL A 134 2.12 -4.36 -9.72
N ASP A 135 2.29 -4.61 -11.02
CA ASP A 135 3.46 -4.22 -11.81
C ASP A 135 3.20 -3.07 -12.80
N MET A 136 2.10 -2.31 -12.68
CA MET A 136 1.89 -1.20 -13.60
C MET A 136 3.05 -0.20 -13.53
N PRO A 137 3.61 0.21 -14.69
CA PRO A 137 4.75 1.11 -14.71
C PRO A 137 4.37 2.47 -14.11
N TYR A 138 5.33 3.10 -13.44
CA TYR A 138 5.17 4.50 -13.09
C TYR A 138 5.20 5.34 -14.36
N VAL A 139 4.10 6.03 -14.65
CA VAL A 139 4.04 7.04 -15.70
C VAL A 139 3.87 8.38 -14.99
N ALA A 140 4.91 9.22 -15.06
CA ALA A 140 4.79 10.58 -14.55
C ALA A 140 3.60 11.27 -15.25
N PRO A 141 2.76 12.02 -14.53
CA PRO A 141 1.71 12.78 -15.17
C PRO A 141 2.34 13.68 -16.25
N ALA A 142 1.72 13.72 -17.43
CA ALA A 142 2.09 14.68 -18.45
C ALA A 142 2.01 16.08 -17.83
N GLN A 143 3.09 16.85 -17.98
CA GLN A 143 3.21 18.23 -17.49
C GLN A 143 2.13 19.12 -18.10
#